data_AF-A0A927VCX7-F1
#
_entry.id   AF-A0A927VCX7-F1
#
_cell.length_a   1.000
_cell.length_b   1.000
_cell.length_c   1.000
_cell.angle_alpha   90.00
_cell.angle_beta   90.00
_cell.angle_gamma   90.00
#
_symmetry.space_group_name_H-M   'P 1'
#
loop_
_entity.id
_entity.type
_entity.pdbx_description
1 polymer ?
#
loop_
_entity_poly.entity_id
_entity_poly.type
_entity_poly.pdbx_seq_one_letter_code
_entity_poly.pdbx_strand_id
1 'polypeptide(L)'
;MKFAHISDLHLGRKVDEGTRWEKRATQALFDSFVNLIDILESDNYDFLFITGDLFDHIPTEEEIRKVDMELMRLAKTYIIYVTGEADHLSNENPLWKYKFRSNTFLMNGEEFNNCVPASRMPVRNSYAEGIADSIYFEKYNLDIYGICQYSQINQRNDLDYVYARNLNRVNILLAHGGEQNVSPFSLDDLSTKKFEYIGMGHQHNFKCKKEYNFYYSGALEPMDSKDTGEHGFIKGYVEKGSSSVKFIPTSQRRYKTLTVDADDTLTNTVLNSYLMDLCAKDKHAVYNIVINRRNSCYLDFNIDLVKERYKILNVEGDSAAGADYRKLESMNENNLLGKTLKRIRESKSPNANAAFANYAHAMSRVLWDDGDEDVDINSRVADMSKAALANKKIVESKKQEINAMKKHMNNLAEQHSQLSEKLKNYPDQTGNLNNVRGKIIDIEREASQVKFKDEQVDKIYRRKRLGFVLLVDTPIALALSYILTIGVIFAFVFSDVDGWLKKFGVCAALFVLFNAIGIEIYNNTKKLRKRLFNTPIPAEEHAKNKTALKAIESKLDVCRSKELEYKEKQKIYLQLKGDIADLERKINALESKYKEAVLVSGEL
;
A
#
# COMPACT_ATOMS: atom_id res chain seq x y z
N MET A 1 14.10 20.61 4.80
CA MET A 1 14.38 19.89 3.54
C MET A 1 13.25 20.20 2.56
N LYS A 2 13.55 20.60 1.33
CA LYS A 2 12.58 20.95 0.28
C LYS A 2 12.39 19.77 -0.69
N PHE A 3 11.16 19.30 -0.88
CA PHE A 3 10.86 18.17 -1.75
C PHE A 3 9.74 18.45 -2.74
N ALA A 4 9.76 17.73 -3.84
CA ALA A 4 8.63 17.56 -4.75
C ALA A 4 8.12 16.13 -4.64
N HIS A 5 6.80 15.93 -4.76
CA HIS A 5 6.17 14.61 -4.76
C HIS A 5 5.21 14.50 -5.94
N ILE A 6 5.40 13.43 -6.73
CA ILE A 6 4.61 13.02 -7.88
C ILE A 6 4.24 11.53 -7.79
N SER A 7 3.19 11.15 -8.52
CA SER A 7 2.69 9.80 -8.70
C SER A 7 1.92 9.69 -10.00
N ASP A 8 1.63 8.47 -10.44
CA ASP A 8 0.62 8.20 -11.47
C ASP A 8 0.91 8.95 -12.80
N LEU A 9 2.16 8.87 -13.29
CA LEU A 9 2.57 9.47 -14.56
C LEU A 9 2.16 8.63 -15.77
N HIS A 10 2.13 7.30 -15.60
CA HIS A 10 1.76 6.32 -16.63
C HIS A 10 2.42 6.57 -17.99
N LEU A 11 3.75 6.77 -18.00
CA LEU A 11 4.50 6.88 -19.24
C LEU A 11 4.29 5.59 -20.08
N GLY A 12 3.99 5.79 -21.37
CA GLY A 12 3.63 4.71 -22.29
C GLY A 12 2.13 4.53 -22.53
N ARG A 13 1.27 5.14 -21.70
CA ARG A 13 -0.19 5.10 -21.89
C ARG A 13 -0.64 5.85 -23.14
N LYS A 14 -1.62 5.31 -23.86
CA LYS A 14 -2.34 6.07 -24.90
C LYS A 14 -3.49 6.84 -24.26
N VAL A 15 -3.55 8.14 -24.51
CA VAL A 15 -4.59 9.03 -23.97
C VAL A 15 -5.56 9.43 -25.07
N ASP A 16 -6.86 9.38 -24.78
CA ASP A 16 -7.95 9.70 -25.72
C ASP A 16 -7.86 8.91 -27.05
N GLU A 17 -7.70 7.58 -26.97
CA GLU A 17 -7.50 6.71 -28.14
C GLU A 17 -8.63 6.86 -29.17
N GLY A 18 -8.25 6.95 -30.45
CA GLY A 18 -9.17 7.13 -31.57
C GLY A 18 -9.59 8.58 -31.84
N THR A 19 -9.19 9.54 -31.00
CA THR A 19 -9.45 10.97 -31.24
C THR A 19 -8.41 11.60 -32.15
N ARG A 20 -8.76 12.71 -32.81
CA ARG A 20 -7.83 13.48 -33.66
C ARG A 20 -6.63 14.09 -32.90
N TRP A 21 -6.68 14.14 -31.56
CA TRP A 21 -5.63 14.73 -30.73
C TRP A 21 -4.87 13.70 -29.87
N GLU A 22 -5.15 12.40 -30.02
CA GLU A 22 -4.51 11.29 -29.29
C GLU A 22 -2.99 11.47 -29.16
N LYS A 23 -2.28 11.66 -30.29
CA LYS A 23 -0.82 11.82 -30.31
C LYS A 23 -0.35 12.98 -29.41
N ARG A 24 -1.04 14.12 -29.44
CA ARG A 24 -0.69 15.28 -28.61
C ARG A 24 -1.01 15.04 -27.14
N ALA A 25 -2.12 14.35 -26.85
CA ALA A 25 -2.54 13.99 -25.50
C ALA A 25 -1.57 13.01 -24.85
N THR A 26 -1.19 11.94 -25.56
CA THR A 26 -0.17 10.98 -25.10
C THR A 26 1.19 11.65 -24.88
N GLN A 27 1.63 12.50 -25.80
CA GLN A 27 2.89 13.24 -25.64
C GLN A 27 2.86 14.21 -24.46
N ALA A 28 1.69 14.73 -24.08
CA ALA A 28 1.57 15.66 -22.96
C ALA A 28 2.00 15.03 -21.62
N LEU A 29 1.86 13.71 -21.43
CA LEU A 29 2.35 13.03 -20.22
C LEU A 29 3.86 13.23 -20.04
N PHE A 30 4.63 12.98 -21.11
CA PHE A 30 6.09 13.16 -21.08
C PHE A 30 6.49 14.64 -21.06
N ASP A 31 5.79 15.51 -21.79
CA ASP A 31 6.06 16.95 -21.78
C ASP A 31 5.86 17.55 -20.37
N SER A 32 4.81 17.13 -19.66
CA SER A 32 4.54 17.57 -18.29
C SER A 32 5.60 17.08 -17.31
N PHE A 33 6.13 15.86 -17.51
CA PHE A 33 7.29 15.37 -16.77
C PHE A 33 8.54 16.22 -17.03
N VAL A 34 8.87 16.53 -18.29
CA VAL A 34 10.03 17.40 -18.62
C VAL A 34 9.86 18.80 -18.02
N ASN A 35 8.66 19.39 -18.11
CA ASN A 35 8.37 20.69 -17.51
C ASN A 35 8.52 20.66 -15.98
N LEU A 36 8.16 19.55 -15.32
CA LEU A 36 8.45 19.37 -13.89
C LEU A 36 9.96 19.38 -13.65
N ILE A 37 10.76 18.65 -14.44
CA ILE A 37 12.23 18.64 -14.29
C ILE A 37 12.81 20.06 -14.43
N ASP A 38 12.33 20.86 -15.38
CA ASP A 38 12.74 22.27 -15.54
C ASP A 38 12.44 23.11 -14.28
N ILE A 39 11.26 22.90 -13.67
CA ILE A 39 10.88 23.55 -12.42
C ILE A 39 11.81 23.08 -11.29
N LEU A 40 12.07 21.77 -11.16
CA LEU A 40 12.88 21.25 -10.05
C LEU A 40 14.35 21.69 -10.13
N GLU A 41 14.90 21.77 -11.34
CA GLU A 41 16.25 22.25 -11.62
C GLU A 41 16.41 23.73 -11.25
N SER A 42 15.44 24.57 -11.63
CA SER A 42 15.49 26.02 -11.35
C SER A 42 15.28 26.35 -9.86
N ASP A 43 14.37 25.63 -9.19
CA ASP A 43 13.97 25.92 -7.81
C ASP A 43 14.85 25.23 -6.74
N ASN A 44 15.90 24.47 -7.14
CA ASN A 44 16.84 23.75 -6.27
C ASN A 44 16.15 22.85 -5.22
N TYR A 45 15.40 21.83 -5.66
CA TYR A 45 14.80 20.85 -4.75
C TYR A 45 15.84 19.87 -4.19
N ASP A 46 15.73 19.53 -2.89
CA ASP A 46 16.58 18.54 -2.24
C ASP A 46 16.16 17.11 -2.62
N PHE A 47 14.84 16.86 -2.71
CA PHE A 47 14.28 15.54 -3.03
C PHE A 47 13.18 15.61 -4.09
N LEU A 48 13.08 14.54 -4.89
CA LEU A 48 11.92 14.19 -5.71
C LEU A 48 11.42 12.82 -5.25
N PHE A 49 10.16 12.74 -4.83
CA PHE A 49 9.49 11.50 -4.48
C PHE A 49 8.59 11.08 -5.64
N ILE A 50 8.80 9.86 -6.14
CA ILE A 50 7.97 9.20 -7.15
C ILE A 50 7.30 8.01 -6.46
N THR A 51 6.00 8.10 -6.21
CA THR A 51 5.25 7.12 -5.40
C THR A 51 4.37 6.20 -6.25
N GLY A 52 4.98 5.60 -7.27
CA GLY A 52 4.41 4.55 -8.10
C GLY A 52 3.77 5.02 -9.40
N ASP A 53 3.52 4.05 -10.27
CA ASP A 53 2.97 4.19 -11.62
C ASP A 53 3.66 5.30 -12.43
N LEU A 54 5.00 5.28 -12.41
CA LEU A 54 5.80 6.11 -13.30
C LEU A 54 5.58 5.68 -14.76
N PHE A 55 5.43 4.37 -14.98
CA PHE A 55 5.10 3.75 -16.26
C PHE A 55 3.73 3.07 -16.20
N ASP A 56 3.01 3.03 -17.32
CA ASP A 56 1.69 2.38 -17.42
C ASP A 56 1.79 0.84 -17.53
N HIS A 57 3.00 0.30 -17.47
CA HIS A 57 3.33 -1.11 -17.62
C HIS A 57 4.74 -1.37 -17.06
N ILE A 58 5.14 -2.65 -17.00
CA ILE A 58 6.53 -3.01 -16.69
C ILE A 58 7.45 -2.40 -17.77
N PRO A 59 8.33 -1.45 -17.42
CA PRO A 59 9.05 -0.68 -18.42
C PRO A 59 10.17 -1.46 -19.07
N THR A 60 10.47 -1.12 -20.32
CA THR A 60 11.68 -1.57 -21.00
C THR A 60 12.91 -0.79 -20.53
N GLU A 61 14.11 -1.35 -20.71
CA GLU A 61 15.37 -0.64 -20.39
C GLU A 61 15.52 0.68 -21.16
N GLU A 62 14.99 0.76 -22.38
CA GLU A 62 15.01 1.97 -23.19
C GLU A 62 14.12 3.08 -22.59
N GLU A 63 12.93 2.73 -22.11
CA GLU A 63 12.02 3.67 -21.44
C GLU A 63 12.60 4.17 -20.12
N ILE A 64 13.18 3.27 -19.31
CA ILE A 64 13.90 3.65 -18.09
C ILE A 64 15.04 4.61 -18.43
N ARG A 65 15.84 4.30 -19.47
CA ARG A 65 16.93 5.16 -19.92
C ARG A 65 16.46 6.53 -20.38
N LYS A 66 15.33 6.62 -21.08
CA LYS A 66 14.76 7.89 -21.51
C LYS A 66 14.38 8.77 -20.33
N VAL A 67 13.76 8.20 -19.31
CA VAL A 67 13.39 8.92 -18.07
C VAL A 67 14.62 9.29 -17.25
N ASP A 68 15.57 8.36 -17.09
CA ASP A 68 16.81 8.58 -16.35
C ASP A 68 17.64 9.73 -16.94
N MET A 69 17.66 9.88 -18.28
CA MET A 69 18.32 11.01 -18.95
C MET A 69 17.74 12.38 -18.55
N GLU A 70 16.42 12.49 -18.37
CA GLU A 70 15.82 13.73 -17.88
C GLU A 70 16.12 13.94 -16.38
N LEU A 71 16.03 12.87 -15.58
CA LEU A 71 16.35 12.89 -14.15
C LEU A 71 17.83 13.26 -13.87
N MET A 72 18.76 12.94 -14.78
CA MET A 72 20.17 13.31 -14.67
C MET A 72 20.39 14.81 -14.56
N ARG A 73 19.48 15.63 -15.10
CA ARG A 73 19.54 17.10 -15.00
C ARG A 73 19.46 17.57 -13.54
N LEU A 74 18.82 16.80 -12.67
CA LEU A 74 18.69 17.07 -11.24
C LEU A 74 19.94 16.63 -10.45
N ALA A 75 21.11 17.14 -10.81
CA ALA A 75 22.41 16.69 -10.31
C ALA A 75 22.60 16.76 -8.77
N LYS A 76 21.81 17.58 -8.07
CA LYS A 76 21.86 17.76 -6.60
C LYS A 76 20.67 17.15 -5.86
N THR A 77 19.59 16.85 -6.57
CA THR A 77 18.36 16.31 -5.98
C THR A 77 18.48 14.82 -5.79
N TYR A 78 18.02 14.29 -4.66
CA TYR A 78 17.85 12.87 -4.43
C TYR A 78 16.49 12.42 -4.96
N ILE A 79 16.45 11.41 -5.81
CA ILE A 79 15.21 10.91 -6.39
C ILE A 79 14.88 9.58 -5.73
N ILE A 80 13.75 9.49 -5.05
CA ILE A 80 13.28 8.25 -4.41
C ILE A 80 12.16 7.69 -5.26
N TYR A 81 12.35 6.46 -5.74
CA TYR A 81 11.39 5.80 -6.61
C TYR A 81 10.81 4.57 -5.92
N VAL A 82 9.50 4.63 -5.67
CA VAL A 82 8.65 3.53 -5.23
C VAL A 82 7.78 3.13 -6.43
N THR A 83 7.62 1.82 -6.71
CA THR A 83 6.77 1.33 -7.81
C THR A 83 5.31 1.13 -7.39
N GLY A 84 4.38 1.30 -8.33
CA GLY A 84 2.94 1.05 -8.20
C GLY A 84 2.52 -0.24 -8.90
N GLU A 85 1.22 -0.48 -9.04
CA GLU A 85 0.69 -1.70 -9.67
C GLU A 85 1.09 -1.86 -11.14
N ALA A 86 1.19 -0.76 -11.89
CA ALA A 86 1.43 -0.81 -13.32
C ALA A 86 2.90 -1.15 -13.63
N ASP A 87 3.82 -0.52 -12.88
CA ASP A 87 5.28 -0.67 -13.01
C ASP A 87 5.90 -1.57 -11.92
N HIS A 88 5.09 -2.43 -11.29
CA HIS A 88 5.46 -3.30 -10.18
C HIS A 88 6.74 -4.13 -10.41
N LEU A 89 7.47 -4.40 -9.33
CA LEU A 89 8.74 -5.13 -9.33
C LEU A 89 8.55 -6.65 -9.46
N SER A 90 8.07 -7.11 -10.63
CA SER A 90 8.06 -8.53 -10.99
C SER A 90 9.48 -9.09 -11.14
N ASN A 91 9.64 -10.42 -11.12
CA ASN A 91 10.95 -11.08 -11.23
C ASN A 91 11.72 -10.72 -12.51
N GLU A 92 11.02 -10.34 -13.58
CA GLU A 92 11.59 -10.01 -14.89
C GLU A 92 11.73 -8.50 -15.10
N ASN A 93 11.29 -7.67 -14.15
CA ASN A 93 11.32 -6.22 -14.31
C ASN A 93 12.77 -5.71 -14.47
N PRO A 94 13.09 -5.00 -15.58
CA PRO A 94 14.44 -4.47 -15.81
C PRO A 94 14.97 -3.52 -14.72
N LEU A 95 14.07 -2.88 -13.95
CA LEU A 95 14.41 -2.00 -12.83
C LEU A 95 15.35 -2.66 -11.80
N TRP A 96 15.26 -3.98 -11.61
CA TRP A 96 16.14 -4.71 -10.68
C TRP A 96 17.63 -4.57 -11.01
N LYS A 97 17.96 -4.53 -12.30
CA LYS A 97 19.35 -4.57 -12.80
C LYS A 97 19.79 -3.25 -13.42
N TYR A 98 18.86 -2.32 -13.62
CA TYR A 98 19.14 -1.03 -14.22
C TYR A 98 20.08 -0.20 -13.35
N LYS A 99 21.15 0.32 -13.94
CA LYS A 99 22.09 1.22 -13.26
C LYS A 99 21.73 2.67 -13.57
N PHE A 100 21.07 3.33 -12.63
CA PHE A 100 20.68 4.74 -12.76
C PHE A 100 21.90 5.65 -12.87
N ARG A 101 21.91 6.50 -13.89
CA ARG A 101 22.90 7.56 -14.06
C ARG A 101 22.53 8.80 -13.25
N SER A 102 21.25 9.04 -13.04
CA SER A 102 20.74 10.05 -12.12
C SER A 102 20.95 9.66 -10.65
N ASN A 103 20.63 10.58 -9.74
CA ASN A 103 20.65 10.33 -8.30
C ASN A 103 19.40 9.56 -7.83
N THR A 104 18.99 8.54 -8.58
CA THR A 104 17.79 7.75 -8.31
C THR A 104 18.08 6.58 -7.40
N PHE A 105 17.21 6.42 -6.40
CA PHE A 105 17.21 5.35 -5.42
C PHE A 105 15.89 4.61 -5.56
N LEU A 106 15.95 3.47 -6.24
CA LEU A 106 14.85 2.52 -6.26
C LEU A 106 14.73 1.88 -4.87
N MET A 107 13.56 2.02 -4.25
CA MET A 107 13.28 1.39 -2.96
C MET A 107 13.14 -0.13 -3.14
N ASN A 108 13.51 -0.88 -2.09
CA ASN A 108 13.47 -2.35 -2.04
C ASN A 108 14.43 -3.07 -3.01
N GLY A 109 15.32 -2.35 -3.69
CA GLY A 109 16.46 -2.94 -4.39
C GLY A 109 17.43 -3.62 -3.43
N GLU A 110 18.13 -4.67 -3.85
CA GLU A 110 19.17 -5.32 -3.00
C GLU A 110 20.34 -4.36 -2.72
N GLU A 111 20.75 -3.59 -3.72
CA GLU A 111 21.87 -2.64 -3.65
C GLU A 111 21.46 -1.29 -4.27
N PHE A 112 22.24 -0.24 -4.00
CA PHE A 112 22.07 1.04 -4.69
C PHE A 112 22.78 1.00 -6.04
N ASN A 113 22.04 0.63 -7.09
CA ASN A 113 22.58 0.57 -8.45
C ASN A 113 22.49 1.95 -9.14
N ASN A 114 23.30 2.90 -8.68
CA ASN A 114 23.34 4.25 -9.25
C ASN A 114 24.77 4.83 -9.33
N CYS A 115 24.90 6.01 -9.92
CA CYS A 115 26.19 6.71 -10.09
C CYS A 115 26.48 7.76 -8.99
N VAL A 116 25.80 7.69 -7.83
CA VAL A 116 25.98 8.67 -6.75
C VAL A 116 27.35 8.50 -6.07
N PRO A 117 28.13 9.57 -5.86
CA PRO A 117 29.43 9.47 -5.17
C PRO A 117 29.29 8.99 -3.72
N ALA A 118 30.28 8.24 -3.22
CA ALA A 118 30.29 7.69 -1.86
C ALA A 118 30.03 8.75 -0.75
N SER A 119 30.55 9.98 -0.92
CA SER A 119 30.33 11.10 0.01
C SER A 119 28.86 11.55 0.17
N ARG A 120 28.00 11.19 -0.79
CA ARG A 120 26.57 11.55 -0.82
C ARG A 120 25.67 10.32 -0.73
N MET A 121 26.26 9.13 -0.64
CA MET A 121 25.52 7.87 -0.63
C MET A 121 24.79 7.73 0.72
N PRO A 122 23.48 7.54 0.73
CA PRO A 122 22.76 7.23 1.95
C PRO A 122 23.07 5.80 2.43
N VAL A 123 22.58 5.45 3.61
CA VAL A 123 22.78 4.13 4.21
C VAL A 123 21.43 3.45 4.40
N ARG A 124 21.26 2.21 3.94
CA ARG A 124 20.07 1.43 4.33
C ARG A 124 20.12 1.13 5.82
N ASN A 125 19.03 1.43 6.52
CA ASN A 125 18.93 1.16 7.94
C ASN A 125 18.91 -0.35 8.20
N SER A 126 19.42 -0.79 9.35
CA SER A 126 19.47 -2.21 9.72
C SER A 126 18.10 -2.85 9.93
N TYR A 127 17.03 -2.05 9.98
CA TYR A 127 15.65 -2.49 10.11
C TYR A 127 14.87 -2.41 8.80
N ALA A 128 15.55 -2.12 7.68
CA ALA A 128 15.00 -2.33 6.35
C ALA A 128 14.93 -3.84 6.10
N GLU A 129 13.75 -4.43 6.31
CA GLU A 129 13.53 -5.87 6.19
C GLU A 129 12.17 -6.15 5.51
N GLY A 130 12.15 -7.16 4.65
CA GLY A 130 10.92 -7.64 4.02
C GLY A 130 10.38 -6.67 2.97
N ILE A 131 9.14 -6.20 3.18
CA ILE A 131 8.37 -5.41 2.19
C ILE A 131 8.61 -3.90 2.35
N ALA A 132 9.17 -3.45 3.47
CA ALA A 132 9.42 -2.03 3.74
C ALA A 132 10.92 -1.75 3.79
N ASP A 133 11.43 -1.04 2.78
CA ASP A 133 12.79 -0.54 2.77
C ASP A 133 12.89 0.75 3.59
N SER A 134 14.07 1.05 4.13
CA SER A 134 14.35 2.26 4.88
C SER A 134 15.75 2.77 4.63
N ILE A 135 15.83 3.99 4.11
CA ILE A 135 17.08 4.64 3.71
C ILE A 135 17.31 5.89 4.58
N TYR A 136 18.50 5.97 5.18
CA TYR A 136 18.94 7.10 6.00
C TYR A 136 19.81 8.09 5.19
N PHE A 137 19.42 9.36 5.21
CA PHE A 137 20.13 10.47 4.59
C PHE A 137 20.77 11.36 5.67
N GLU A 138 22.08 11.21 5.88
CA GLU A 138 22.83 11.87 6.95
C GLU A 138 22.71 13.40 6.93
N LYS A 139 22.89 14.01 5.74
CA LYS A 139 22.84 15.47 5.56
C LYS A 139 21.55 16.10 6.10
N TYR A 140 20.43 15.39 6.04
CA TYR A 140 19.12 15.89 6.45
C TYR A 140 18.63 15.26 7.76
N ASN A 141 19.41 14.36 8.37
CA ASN A 141 19.01 13.55 9.52
C ASN A 141 17.59 12.93 9.31
N LEU A 142 17.43 12.29 8.15
CA LEU A 142 16.13 11.87 7.58
C LEU A 142 16.13 10.38 7.28
N ASP A 143 15.10 9.67 7.73
CA ASP A 143 14.76 8.31 7.32
C ASP A 143 13.58 8.35 6.34
N ILE A 144 13.76 7.76 5.16
CA ILE A 144 12.69 7.56 4.17
C ILE A 144 12.34 6.07 4.14
N TYR A 145 11.07 5.77 4.35
CA TYR A 145 10.49 4.45 4.32
C TYR A 145 9.72 4.30 3.02
N GLY A 146 9.90 3.17 2.33
CA GLY A 146 9.30 2.93 1.02
C GLY A 146 8.74 1.53 0.92
N ILE A 147 7.58 1.40 0.27
CA ILE A 147 6.96 0.10 -0.04
C ILE A 147 6.62 0.05 -1.52
N CYS A 148 7.39 -0.72 -2.28
CA CYS A 148 7.13 -1.02 -3.68
C CYS A 148 6.03 -2.07 -3.85
N GLN A 149 5.24 -1.97 -4.93
CA GLN A 149 4.36 -3.05 -5.36
C GLN A 149 5.14 -4.14 -6.11
N TYR A 150 4.73 -5.39 -5.92
CA TYR A 150 5.33 -6.58 -6.52
C TYR A 150 4.39 -7.33 -7.48
N SER A 151 3.15 -6.88 -7.60
CA SER A 151 2.12 -7.44 -8.47
C SER A 151 1.09 -6.38 -8.82
N GLN A 152 0.36 -6.58 -9.92
CA GLN A 152 -0.76 -5.71 -10.30
C GLN A 152 -1.92 -5.74 -9.30
N ILE A 153 -2.06 -6.85 -8.57
CA ILE A 153 -3.07 -7.03 -7.53
C ILE A 153 -2.35 -7.33 -6.23
N ASN A 154 -2.56 -6.47 -5.23
CA ASN A 154 -2.08 -6.65 -3.88
C ASN A 154 -3.22 -6.38 -2.87
N GLN A 155 -3.78 -7.44 -2.29
CA GLN A 155 -4.82 -7.35 -1.27
C GLN A 155 -4.28 -7.28 0.16
N ARG A 156 -2.95 -7.30 0.32
CA ARG A 156 -2.31 -7.29 1.62
C ARG A 156 -2.19 -5.87 2.15
N ASN A 157 -2.46 -5.71 3.43
CA ASN A 157 -2.19 -4.46 4.13
C ASN A 157 -0.72 -4.43 4.59
N ASP A 158 0.19 -4.22 3.64
CA ASP A 158 1.63 -4.21 3.94
C ASP A 158 2.04 -2.97 4.74
N LEU A 159 1.25 -1.90 4.67
CA LEU A 159 1.45 -0.65 5.40
C LEU A 159 1.23 -0.78 6.92
N ASP A 160 0.40 -1.72 7.39
CA ASP A 160 0.11 -1.94 8.82
C ASP A 160 1.38 -2.12 9.67
N TYR A 161 2.42 -2.74 9.11
CA TYR A 161 3.63 -3.08 9.84
C TYR A 161 4.72 -1.99 9.84
N VAL A 162 4.48 -0.85 9.16
CA VAL A 162 5.52 0.17 8.93
C VAL A 162 5.36 1.37 9.85
N TYR A 163 6.29 1.57 10.77
CA TYR A 163 6.29 2.68 11.72
C TYR A 163 7.63 3.39 11.78
N ALA A 164 7.60 4.69 12.11
CA ALA A 164 8.80 5.47 12.35
C ALA A 164 9.61 4.87 13.52
N ARG A 165 10.77 4.30 13.20
CA ARG A 165 11.63 3.58 14.15
C ARG A 165 12.48 4.53 14.98
N ASN A 166 13.09 5.53 14.34
CA ASN A 166 13.95 6.51 15.00
C ASN A 166 13.27 7.87 15.09
N LEU A 167 12.64 8.14 16.22
CA LEU A 167 11.90 9.38 16.45
C LEU A 167 12.79 10.61 16.65
N ASN A 168 14.12 10.48 16.69
CA ASN A 168 15.05 11.62 16.70
C ASN A 168 15.39 12.12 15.29
N ARG A 169 14.96 11.39 14.25
CA ARG A 169 15.11 11.75 12.84
C ARG A 169 13.80 12.27 12.27
N VAL A 170 13.87 12.96 11.13
CA VAL A 170 12.69 13.18 10.29
C VAL A 170 12.32 11.83 9.66
N ASN A 171 11.04 11.44 9.66
CA ASN A 171 10.56 10.18 9.11
C ASN A 171 9.51 10.46 8.04
N ILE A 172 9.74 9.94 6.84
CA ILE A 172 8.84 10.07 5.68
C ILE A 172 8.43 8.68 5.21
N LEU A 173 7.14 8.46 4.97
CA LEU A 173 6.64 7.23 4.36
C LEU A 173 6.21 7.51 2.92
N LEU A 174 6.65 6.67 1.99
CA LEU A 174 6.31 6.69 0.57
C LEU A 174 5.73 5.32 0.17
N ALA A 175 4.53 5.30 -0.40
CA ALA A 175 3.90 4.06 -0.85
C ALA A 175 2.89 4.31 -1.98
N HIS A 176 2.40 3.24 -2.56
CA HIS A 176 1.39 3.29 -3.61
C HIS A 176 0.21 2.37 -3.24
N GLY A 177 -1.01 2.90 -3.23
CA GLY A 177 -2.20 2.10 -2.94
C GLY A 177 -3.27 2.81 -2.11
N GLY A 178 -4.18 2.02 -1.52
CA GLY A 178 -5.34 2.48 -0.75
C GLY A 178 -6.68 1.88 -1.20
N GLU A 179 -6.67 1.03 -2.22
CA GLU A 179 -7.84 0.26 -2.63
C GLU A 179 -7.73 -1.20 -2.21
N GLN A 180 -8.85 -1.92 -2.20
CA GLN A 180 -8.93 -3.30 -1.72
C GLN A 180 -7.94 -4.24 -2.45
N ASN A 181 -7.70 -3.99 -3.73
CA ASN A 181 -6.81 -4.78 -4.58
C ASN A 181 -5.45 -4.10 -4.84
N VAL A 182 -5.20 -2.93 -4.25
CA VAL A 182 -3.96 -2.16 -4.42
C VAL A 182 -3.50 -1.65 -3.05
N SER A 183 -2.88 -2.55 -2.29
CA SER A 183 -2.34 -2.33 -0.94
C SER A 183 -3.29 -1.55 -0.02
N PRO A 184 -4.39 -2.18 0.43
CA PRO A 184 -5.36 -1.52 1.29
C PRO A 184 -4.73 -1.14 2.63
N PHE A 185 -5.13 -0.01 3.21
CA PHE A 185 -4.68 0.42 4.54
C PHE A 185 -5.78 1.15 5.31
N SER A 186 -5.62 1.23 6.63
CA SER A 186 -6.42 2.10 7.48
C SER A 186 -5.71 3.43 7.69
N LEU A 187 -6.36 4.53 7.32
CA LEU A 187 -5.78 5.86 7.49
C LEU A 187 -5.63 6.24 8.97
N ASP A 188 -6.58 5.81 9.81
CA ASP A 188 -6.49 6.05 11.26
C ASP A 188 -5.29 5.31 11.84
N ASP A 189 -5.02 4.08 11.39
CA ASP A 189 -3.83 3.34 11.80
C ASP A 189 -2.55 4.04 11.34
N LEU A 190 -2.45 4.44 10.06
CA LEU A 190 -1.31 5.20 9.51
C LEU A 190 -1.03 6.49 10.28
N SER A 191 -2.07 7.20 10.73
CA SER A 191 -1.92 8.44 11.49
C SER A 191 -1.15 8.25 12.81
N THR A 192 -1.21 7.04 13.40
CA THR A 192 -0.54 6.72 14.66
C THR A 192 0.95 6.43 14.50
N LYS A 193 1.46 6.29 13.26
CA LYS A 193 2.79 5.75 12.96
C LYS A 193 3.93 6.79 12.98
N LYS A 194 3.61 8.03 13.37
CA LYS A 194 4.54 9.14 13.67
C LYS A 194 5.45 9.56 12.50
N PHE A 195 4.90 9.58 11.28
CA PHE A 195 5.58 10.16 10.13
C PHE A 195 5.29 11.67 10.03
N GLU A 196 6.32 12.46 9.71
CA GLU A 196 6.18 13.89 9.45
C GLU A 196 5.57 14.17 8.05
N TYR A 197 5.66 13.20 7.14
CA TYR A 197 5.03 13.22 5.82
C TYR A 197 4.72 11.80 5.34
N ILE A 198 3.52 11.59 4.81
CA ILE A 198 3.07 10.36 4.16
C ILE A 198 2.68 10.71 2.72
N GLY A 199 3.52 10.31 1.77
CA GLY A 199 3.30 10.49 0.34
C GLY A 199 2.78 9.20 -0.29
N MET A 200 1.62 9.29 -0.95
CA MET A 200 0.98 8.18 -1.62
C MET A 200 0.77 8.45 -3.11
N GLY A 201 0.84 7.39 -3.92
CA GLY A 201 0.26 7.31 -5.29
C GLY A 201 -0.93 6.35 -5.35
N HIS A 202 -1.53 6.20 -6.54
CA HIS A 202 -2.71 5.39 -6.93
C HIS A 202 -3.96 6.24 -7.23
N GLN A 203 -4.15 7.33 -6.49
CA GLN A 203 -5.30 8.21 -6.68
C GLN A 203 -4.90 9.38 -7.59
N HIS A 204 -5.43 9.41 -8.82
CA HIS A 204 -5.05 10.40 -9.84
C HIS A 204 -5.38 11.87 -9.50
N ASN A 205 -6.26 12.10 -8.54
CA ASN A 205 -6.59 13.44 -8.06
C ASN A 205 -5.85 13.75 -6.76
N PHE A 206 -5.34 14.97 -6.63
CA PHE A 206 -4.75 15.44 -5.38
C PHE A 206 -5.77 15.32 -4.22
N LYS A 207 -5.39 14.60 -3.17
CA LYS A 207 -6.18 14.42 -1.96
C LYS A 207 -5.27 14.52 -0.74
N CYS A 208 -5.72 15.19 0.32
CA CYS A 208 -4.93 15.27 1.55
C CYS A 208 -5.78 15.17 2.81
N LYS A 209 -5.19 14.61 3.87
CA LYS A 209 -5.64 14.77 5.26
C LYS A 209 -4.49 15.34 6.07
N LYS A 210 -4.51 16.66 6.24
CA LYS A 210 -3.41 17.40 6.88
C LYS A 210 -3.22 17.00 8.34
N GLU A 211 -4.28 16.69 9.08
CA GLU A 211 -4.16 16.20 10.47
C GLU A 211 -3.32 14.90 10.58
N TYR A 212 -3.22 14.14 9.50
CA TYR A 212 -2.52 12.87 9.45
C TYR A 212 -1.22 12.94 8.63
N ASN A 213 -0.81 14.15 8.21
CA ASN A 213 0.30 14.37 7.28
C ASN A 213 0.22 13.50 6.01
N PHE A 214 -1.00 13.22 5.53
CA PHE A 214 -1.26 12.26 4.47
C PHE A 214 -1.63 12.94 3.16
N TYR A 215 -0.99 12.55 2.06
CA TYR A 215 -1.13 13.20 0.76
C TYR A 215 -1.05 12.20 -0.40
N TYR A 216 -2.10 12.15 -1.22
CA TYR A 216 -2.02 11.66 -2.60
C TYR A 216 -1.59 12.82 -3.51
N SER A 217 -0.53 12.64 -4.29
CA SER A 217 -0.05 13.71 -5.17
C SER A 217 -0.96 13.94 -6.39
N GLY A 218 -1.56 12.86 -6.88
CA GLY A 218 -2.32 12.87 -8.12
C GLY A 218 -1.43 12.73 -9.34
N ALA A 219 -2.06 12.41 -10.46
CA ALA A 219 -1.42 12.39 -11.76
C ALA A 219 -0.95 13.80 -12.13
N LEU A 220 0.23 13.89 -12.73
CA LEU A 220 0.82 15.16 -13.18
C LEU A 220 0.03 15.77 -14.35
N GLU A 221 -0.53 14.91 -15.20
CA GLU A 221 -1.35 15.26 -16.35
C GLU A 221 -2.54 14.28 -16.38
N PRO A 222 -3.77 14.76 -16.60
CA PRO A 222 -4.95 13.88 -16.59
C PRO A 222 -4.95 12.93 -17.78
N MET A 223 -5.39 11.69 -17.55
CA MET A 223 -5.30 10.59 -18.51
C MET A 223 -6.66 10.11 -19.02
N ASP A 224 -7.72 10.31 -18.24
CA ASP A 224 -9.06 9.93 -18.68
C ASP A 224 -10.16 10.91 -18.22
N SER A 225 -11.36 10.72 -18.77
CA SER A 225 -12.52 11.58 -18.52
C SER A 225 -12.94 11.75 -17.05
N LYS A 226 -12.49 10.86 -16.15
CA LYS A 226 -12.77 10.89 -14.71
C LYS A 226 -11.72 11.69 -13.94
N ASP A 227 -10.54 11.91 -14.51
CA ASP A 227 -9.46 12.78 -14.02
C ASP A 227 -9.84 14.25 -14.19
N THR A 228 -10.88 14.66 -13.46
CA THR A 228 -11.40 16.03 -13.46
C THR A 228 -10.77 16.84 -12.34
N GLY A 229 -10.55 18.13 -12.60
CA GLY A 229 -9.96 19.06 -11.65
C GLY A 229 -8.58 19.53 -12.08
N GLU A 230 -7.80 19.99 -11.11
CA GLU A 230 -6.42 20.44 -11.33
C GLU A 230 -5.45 19.28 -11.11
N HIS A 231 -4.47 19.16 -12.01
CA HIS A 231 -3.41 18.16 -11.97
C HIS A 231 -2.04 18.84 -11.93
N GLY A 232 -1.08 18.19 -11.28
CA GLY A 232 0.19 18.83 -10.94
C GLY A 232 1.04 18.01 -9.98
N PHE A 233 1.81 18.70 -9.14
CA PHE A 233 2.67 18.04 -8.16
C PHE A 233 2.59 18.71 -6.79
N ILE A 234 3.07 18.01 -5.77
CA ILE A 234 3.18 18.55 -4.42
C ILE A 234 4.56 19.18 -4.23
N LYS A 235 4.59 20.43 -3.80
CA LYS A 235 5.77 21.10 -3.24
C LYS A 235 5.69 21.04 -1.71
N GLY A 236 6.73 20.54 -1.07
CA GLY A 236 6.77 20.42 0.37
C GLY A 236 8.08 20.86 1.01
N TYR A 237 7.98 21.25 2.28
CA TYR A 237 9.08 21.43 3.18
C TYR A 237 8.84 20.57 4.40
N VAL A 238 9.85 19.81 4.82
CA VAL A 238 9.77 18.98 6.02
C VAL A 238 11.00 19.18 6.89
N GLU A 239 10.74 19.25 8.18
CA GLU A 239 11.71 19.30 9.26
C GLU A 239 11.17 18.49 10.43
N LYS A 240 11.95 18.39 11.51
CA LYS A 240 11.53 17.55 12.63
C LYS A 240 10.31 18.14 13.32
N GLY A 241 9.20 17.40 13.32
CA GLY A 241 7.94 17.80 13.96
C GLY A 241 7.08 18.79 13.17
N SER A 242 7.47 19.17 11.95
CA SER A 242 6.73 20.13 11.13
C SER A 242 6.87 19.82 9.63
N SER A 243 5.75 19.92 8.90
CA SER A 243 5.72 19.87 7.44
C SER A 243 4.81 20.95 6.87
N SER A 244 5.24 21.58 5.78
CA SER A 244 4.50 22.57 5.01
C SER A 244 4.33 22.06 3.60
N VAL A 245 3.08 21.90 3.15
CA VAL A 245 2.75 21.22 1.91
C VAL A 245 1.81 22.09 1.07
N LYS A 246 2.15 22.27 -0.22
CA LYS A 246 1.37 23.04 -1.19
C LYS A 246 1.27 22.27 -2.50
N PHE A 247 0.06 22.11 -3.02
CA PHE A 247 -0.17 21.61 -4.37
C PHE A 247 0.12 22.70 -5.41
N ILE A 248 0.81 22.34 -6.49
CA ILE A 248 1.18 23.22 -7.59
C ILE A 248 0.56 22.66 -8.87
N PRO A 249 -0.52 23.30 -9.40
CA PRO A 249 -1.13 22.86 -10.64
C PRO A 249 -0.22 23.17 -11.83
N THR A 250 0.07 22.17 -12.66
CA THR A 250 0.97 22.30 -13.81
C THR A 250 0.45 21.61 -15.07
N SER A 251 -0.72 20.98 -15.03
CA SER A 251 -1.24 20.24 -16.17
C SER A 251 -1.52 21.14 -17.37
N GLN A 252 -1.23 20.64 -18.56
CA GLN A 252 -1.45 21.33 -19.82
C GLN A 252 -2.88 21.17 -20.33
N ARG A 253 -3.57 20.11 -19.89
CA ARG A 253 -4.97 19.80 -20.20
C ARG A 253 -5.78 19.58 -18.93
N ARG A 254 -7.10 19.58 -19.10
CA ARG A 254 -8.07 19.25 -18.07
C ARG A 254 -9.34 18.67 -18.71
N TYR A 255 -9.95 17.68 -18.08
CA TYR A 255 -11.27 17.20 -18.48
C TYR A 255 -12.36 18.04 -17.80
N LYS A 256 -13.39 18.40 -18.56
CA LYS A 256 -14.57 19.11 -18.04
C LYS A 256 -15.85 18.44 -18.51
N THR A 257 -16.79 18.27 -17.59
CA THR A 257 -18.14 17.86 -17.93
C THR A 257 -19.04 19.08 -18.00
N LEU A 258 -19.67 19.29 -19.15
CA LEU A 258 -20.71 20.30 -19.33
C LEU A 258 -22.06 19.60 -19.35
N THR A 259 -22.94 19.97 -18.42
CA THR A 259 -24.31 19.48 -18.40
C THR A 259 -25.23 20.54 -19.00
N VAL A 260 -26.07 20.13 -19.94
CA VAL A 260 -27.07 20.97 -20.59
C VAL A 260 -28.43 20.33 -20.41
N ASP A 261 -29.36 21.07 -19.83
CA ASP A 261 -30.75 20.65 -19.81
C ASP A 261 -31.39 20.88 -21.18
N ALA A 262 -32.10 19.86 -21.67
CA ALA A 262 -32.73 19.89 -22.97
C ALA A 262 -34.19 19.46 -22.91
N ASP A 263 -35.03 20.17 -23.64
CA ASP A 263 -36.42 19.82 -23.92
C ASP A 263 -36.69 19.93 -25.44
N ASP A 264 -37.92 19.63 -25.87
CA ASP A 264 -38.27 19.64 -27.29
C ASP A 264 -38.31 21.06 -27.92
N THR A 265 -38.05 22.11 -27.15
CA THR A 265 -37.90 23.49 -27.67
C THR A 265 -36.45 23.83 -28.01
N LEU A 266 -35.48 23.05 -27.50
CA LEU A 266 -34.07 23.28 -27.75
C LEU A 266 -33.68 22.82 -29.16
N THR A 267 -33.33 23.77 -30.03
CA THR A 267 -32.85 23.45 -31.38
C THR A 267 -31.36 23.13 -31.39
N ASN A 268 -30.92 22.33 -32.37
CA ASN A 268 -29.49 22.06 -32.59
C ASN A 268 -28.67 23.35 -32.77
N THR A 269 -29.21 24.37 -33.43
CA THR A 269 -28.53 25.66 -33.61
C THR A 269 -28.25 26.35 -32.28
N VAL A 270 -29.26 26.41 -31.40
CA VAL A 270 -29.13 27.02 -30.07
C VAL A 270 -28.17 26.21 -29.20
N LEU A 271 -28.31 24.87 -29.19
CA LEU A 271 -27.42 23.99 -28.45
C LEU A 271 -25.96 24.15 -28.90
N ASN A 272 -25.68 24.13 -30.21
CA ASN A 272 -24.33 24.31 -30.72
C ASN A 272 -23.78 25.69 -30.38
N SER A 273 -24.57 26.77 -30.52
CA SER A 273 -24.12 28.13 -30.13
C SER A 273 -23.78 28.20 -28.65
N TYR A 274 -24.65 27.66 -27.79
CA TYR A 274 -24.44 27.65 -26.35
C TYR A 274 -23.18 26.87 -25.95
N LEU A 275 -23.00 25.66 -26.51
CA LEU A 275 -21.82 24.85 -26.26
C LEU A 275 -20.54 25.52 -26.81
N MET A 276 -20.60 26.17 -27.97
CA MET A 276 -19.49 26.94 -28.53
C MET A 276 -19.02 28.04 -27.58
N ASP A 277 -19.96 28.79 -26.99
CA ASP A 277 -19.67 29.87 -26.05
C ASP A 277 -19.06 29.35 -24.75
N LEU A 278 -19.53 28.21 -24.25
CA LEU A 278 -18.94 27.56 -23.08
C LEU A 278 -17.53 27.02 -23.36
N CYS A 279 -17.34 26.37 -24.51
CA CYS A 279 -16.06 25.79 -24.90
C CYS A 279 -15.01 26.87 -25.23
N ALA A 280 -15.44 28.03 -25.72
CA ALA A 280 -14.55 29.16 -26.03
C ALA A 280 -13.80 29.69 -24.80
N LYS A 281 -14.35 29.50 -23.58
CA LYS A 281 -13.75 29.96 -22.33
C LYS A 281 -12.47 29.21 -21.95
N ASP A 282 -12.29 27.99 -22.46
CA ASP A 282 -11.13 27.16 -22.12
C ASP A 282 -10.71 26.26 -23.28
N LYS A 283 -9.83 26.78 -24.12
CA LYS A 283 -9.33 26.08 -25.32
C LYS A 283 -8.44 24.87 -25.01
N HIS A 284 -7.98 24.73 -23.77
CA HIS A 284 -7.12 23.63 -23.33
C HIS A 284 -7.91 22.46 -22.76
N ALA A 285 -9.20 22.66 -22.49
CA ALA A 285 -10.07 21.63 -21.95
C ALA A 285 -10.48 20.59 -23.01
N VAL A 286 -10.64 19.35 -22.53
CA VAL A 286 -11.32 18.28 -23.23
C VAL A 286 -12.68 18.09 -22.56
N TYR A 287 -13.75 18.07 -23.35
CA TYR A 287 -15.11 18.18 -22.84
C TYR A 287 -15.87 16.86 -22.96
N ASN A 288 -16.58 16.50 -21.90
CA ASN A 288 -17.69 15.56 -21.92
C ASN A 288 -18.98 16.37 -21.90
N ILE A 289 -19.91 16.11 -22.81
CA ILE A 289 -21.20 16.79 -22.87
C ILE A 289 -22.27 15.83 -22.37
N VAL A 290 -23.00 16.24 -21.32
CA VAL A 290 -24.13 15.49 -20.78
C VAL A 290 -25.40 16.27 -21.07
N ILE A 291 -26.26 15.73 -21.92
CA ILE A 291 -27.54 16.32 -22.27
C ILE A 291 -28.62 15.70 -21.36
N ASN A 292 -29.03 16.46 -20.35
CA ASN A 292 -30.06 16.05 -19.42
C ASN A 292 -31.45 16.33 -20.01
N ARG A 293 -32.16 15.27 -20.39
CA ARG A 293 -33.44 15.34 -21.10
C ARG A 293 -34.58 15.55 -20.11
N ARG A 294 -35.20 16.73 -20.12
CA ARG A 294 -36.37 17.07 -19.29
C ARG A 294 -37.67 16.74 -20.01
N ASN A 295 -38.74 16.50 -19.24
CA ASN A 295 -40.12 16.34 -19.73
C ASN A 295 -40.30 15.33 -20.87
N SER A 296 -39.57 14.21 -20.81
CA SER A 296 -39.56 13.22 -21.89
C SER A 296 -39.11 13.78 -23.24
N CYS A 297 -38.08 14.64 -23.29
CA CYS A 297 -37.54 15.13 -24.56
C CYS A 297 -37.19 14.00 -25.53
N TYR A 298 -37.67 14.09 -26.78
CA TYR A 298 -37.54 13.03 -27.81
C TYR A 298 -36.67 13.45 -29.00
N LEU A 299 -36.16 14.69 -29.04
CA LEU A 299 -35.29 15.17 -30.11
C LEU A 299 -33.87 14.58 -30.04
N ASP A 300 -33.37 14.05 -31.14
CA ASP A 300 -31.93 13.77 -31.24
C ASP A 300 -31.16 15.09 -31.40
N PHE A 301 -30.09 15.22 -30.62
CA PHE A 301 -29.25 16.41 -30.60
C PHE A 301 -27.98 16.19 -31.40
N ASN A 302 -27.84 16.96 -32.48
CA ASN A 302 -26.61 16.96 -33.27
C ASN A 302 -25.71 18.10 -32.79
N ILE A 303 -24.49 17.76 -32.37
CA ILE A 303 -23.45 18.72 -31.94
C ILE A 303 -22.17 18.65 -32.78
N ASP A 304 -22.28 18.25 -34.04
CA ASP A 304 -21.14 18.05 -34.93
C ASP A 304 -20.34 19.34 -35.15
N LEU A 305 -21.02 20.49 -35.23
CA LEU A 305 -20.35 21.80 -35.34
C LEU A 305 -19.40 22.04 -34.17
N VAL A 306 -19.81 21.71 -32.94
CA VAL A 306 -18.97 21.85 -31.74
C VAL A 306 -17.82 20.83 -31.77
N LYS A 307 -18.08 19.57 -32.18
CA LYS A 307 -17.07 18.50 -32.32
C LYS A 307 -15.97 18.87 -33.33
N GLU A 308 -16.32 19.55 -34.41
CA GLU A 308 -15.36 20.01 -35.42
C GLU A 308 -14.39 21.06 -34.84
N ARG A 309 -14.86 21.92 -33.93
CA ARG A 309 -14.08 23.06 -33.45
C ARG A 309 -13.38 22.86 -32.11
N TYR A 310 -13.92 22.02 -31.24
CA TYR A 310 -13.42 21.78 -29.89
C TYR A 310 -13.09 20.31 -29.64
N LYS A 311 -12.42 20.02 -28.52
CA LYS A 311 -12.07 18.65 -28.12
C LYS A 311 -13.22 18.05 -27.32
N ILE A 312 -14.20 17.47 -28.00
CA ILE A 312 -15.32 16.78 -27.37
C ILE A 312 -14.99 15.29 -27.34
N LEU A 313 -14.80 14.73 -26.16
CA LEU A 313 -14.45 13.31 -25.97
C LEU A 313 -15.71 12.45 -26.03
N ASN A 314 -16.67 12.71 -25.12
CA ASN A 314 -17.91 11.94 -25.01
C ASN A 314 -19.14 12.85 -25.05
N VAL A 315 -20.24 12.28 -25.55
CA VAL A 315 -21.56 12.91 -25.54
C VAL A 315 -22.55 11.88 -25.00
N GLU A 316 -23.26 12.25 -23.94
CA GLU A 316 -24.29 11.42 -23.31
C GLU A 316 -25.64 12.10 -23.44
N GLY A 317 -26.70 11.33 -23.75
CA GLY A 317 -28.07 11.83 -23.86
C GLY A 317 -28.40 12.57 -25.16
N ASP A 318 -27.51 12.53 -26.16
CA ASP A 318 -27.74 13.10 -27.48
C ASP A 318 -28.83 12.37 -28.26
N SER A 319 -28.93 11.05 -28.11
CA SER A 319 -30.05 10.29 -28.68
C SER A 319 -31.09 9.88 -27.63
N ALA A 320 -32.37 9.96 -28.00
CA ALA A 320 -33.45 9.39 -27.21
C ALA A 320 -33.37 7.84 -27.29
N ALA A 321 -32.85 7.18 -26.25
CA ALA A 321 -32.87 5.73 -26.19
C ALA A 321 -34.33 5.23 -26.13
N GLY A 322 -34.79 4.48 -27.14
CA GLY A 322 -35.98 3.62 -26.96
C GLY A 322 -36.97 3.42 -28.11
N ALA A 323 -36.81 3.98 -29.30
CA ALA A 323 -37.74 3.65 -30.39
C ALA A 323 -37.04 3.54 -31.74
N ASP A 324 -36.85 2.30 -32.21
CA ASP A 324 -36.56 2.04 -33.62
C ASP A 324 -37.83 2.30 -34.42
N TYR A 325 -38.07 3.58 -34.73
CA TYR A 325 -39.26 3.99 -35.48
C TYR A 325 -39.28 3.42 -36.89
N ARG A 326 -38.13 3.01 -37.46
CA ARG A 326 -38.10 2.28 -38.73
C ARG A 326 -38.67 0.88 -38.56
N LYS A 327 -38.36 0.20 -37.45
CA LYS A 327 -39.00 -1.05 -37.08
C LYS A 327 -40.51 -0.86 -36.85
N LEU A 328 -40.92 0.20 -36.16
CA LEU A 328 -42.34 0.54 -35.94
C LEU A 328 -43.07 0.81 -37.26
N GLU A 329 -42.47 1.56 -38.18
CA GLU A 329 -42.99 1.82 -39.53
C GLU A 329 -43.10 0.53 -40.34
N SER A 330 -42.07 -0.34 -40.31
CA SER A 330 -42.06 -1.62 -41.03
C SER A 330 -43.09 -2.61 -40.50
N MET A 331 -43.28 -2.68 -39.18
CA MET A 331 -44.30 -3.52 -38.53
C MET A 331 -45.73 -3.05 -38.84
N ASN A 332 -45.89 -1.80 -39.24
CA ASN A 332 -47.18 -1.16 -39.49
C ASN A 332 -47.38 -0.73 -40.95
N GLU A 333 -46.53 -1.19 -41.88
CA GLU A 333 -46.49 -0.71 -43.26
C GLU A 333 -47.84 -0.81 -43.99
N ASN A 334 -48.66 -1.79 -43.60
CA ASN A 334 -49.94 -2.06 -44.21
C ASN A 334 -51.13 -1.28 -43.58
N ASN A 335 -50.97 -0.69 -42.40
CA ASN A 335 -52.04 0.02 -41.69
C ASN A 335 -51.92 1.56 -41.79
N LEU A 336 -52.90 2.27 -41.21
CA LEU A 336 -52.95 3.73 -41.28
C LEU A 336 -51.76 4.38 -40.55
N LEU A 337 -51.28 3.78 -39.47
CA LEU A 337 -50.13 4.25 -38.70
C LEU A 337 -48.86 4.24 -39.56
N GLY A 338 -48.49 3.11 -40.16
CA GLY A 338 -47.27 3.04 -40.99
C GLY A 338 -47.36 3.90 -42.25
N LYS A 339 -48.53 3.98 -42.89
CA LYS A 339 -48.76 4.87 -44.05
C LYS A 339 -48.64 6.36 -43.67
N THR A 340 -49.07 6.74 -42.47
CA THR A 340 -49.00 8.12 -41.98
C THR A 340 -47.56 8.48 -41.57
N LEU A 341 -46.87 7.56 -40.88
CA LEU A 341 -45.44 7.69 -40.58
C LEU A 341 -44.61 7.90 -41.86
N LYS A 342 -44.83 7.06 -42.88
CA LYS A 342 -44.15 7.18 -44.18
C LYS A 342 -44.39 8.53 -44.86
N ARG A 343 -45.64 9.04 -44.86
CA ARG A 343 -45.99 10.36 -45.41
C ARG A 343 -45.35 11.52 -44.67
N ILE A 344 -45.29 11.47 -43.33
CA ILE A 344 -44.66 12.54 -42.54
C ILE A 344 -43.15 12.56 -42.83
N ARG A 345 -42.51 11.40 -42.93
CA ARG A 345 -41.07 11.25 -43.26
C ARG A 345 -40.74 11.73 -44.68
N GLU A 346 -41.60 11.46 -45.65
CA GLU A 346 -41.44 11.90 -47.04
C GLU A 346 -41.75 13.40 -47.24
N SER A 347 -42.28 14.08 -46.21
CA SER A 347 -42.54 15.52 -46.28
C SER A 347 -41.24 16.33 -46.20
N LYS A 348 -41.10 17.34 -47.07
CA LYS A 348 -39.92 18.24 -47.10
C LYS A 348 -39.94 19.34 -46.03
N SER A 349 -40.75 19.18 -44.98
CA SER A 349 -40.90 20.20 -43.92
C SER A 349 -39.70 20.18 -42.97
N PRO A 350 -39.17 21.34 -42.54
CA PRO A 350 -38.08 21.41 -41.55
C PRO A 350 -38.40 20.70 -40.23
N ASN A 351 -39.69 20.59 -39.88
CA ASN A 351 -40.18 19.98 -38.65
C ASN A 351 -40.70 18.54 -38.83
N ALA A 352 -40.50 17.94 -40.02
CA ALA A 352 -41.02 16.62 -40.36
C ALA A 352 -40.56 15.52 -39.40
N ASN A 353 -39.28 15.54 -38.99
CA ASN A 353 -38.72 14.54 -38.07
C ASN A 353 -39.31 14.65 -36.65
N ALA A 354 -39.54 15.87 -36.16
CA ALA A 354 -40.17 16.10 -34.86
C ALA A 354 -41.65 15.68 -34.87
N ALA A 355 -42.38 16.00 -35.95
CA ALA A 355 -43.76 15.58 -36.14
C ALA A 355 -43.88 14.04 -36.26
N PHE A 356 -42.91 13.40 -36.92
CA PHE A 356 -42.84 11.94 -37.04
C PHE A 356 -42.64 11.27 -35.68
N ALA A 357 -41.68 11.74 -34.88
CA ALA A 357 -41.43 11.21 -33.54
C ALA A 357 -42.64 11.41 -32.60
N ASN A 358 -43.27 12.59 -32.60
CA ASN A 358 -44.45 12.89 -31.78
C ASN A 358 -45.66 12.02 -32.15
N TYR A 359 -45.91 11.83 -33.44
CA TYR A 359 -47.01 10.99 -33.92
C TYR A 359 -46.77 9.50 -33.62
N ALA A 360 -45.55 9.01 -33.87
CA ALA A 360 -45.17 7.64 -33.54
C ALA A 360 -45.31 7.34 -32.05
N HIS A 361 -44.93 8.28 -31.18
CA HIS A 361 -44.99 8.14 -29.73
C HIS A 361 -46.44 8.25 -29.18
N ALA A 362 -47.24 9.18 -29.70
CA ALA A 362 -48.66 9.26 -29.36
C ALA A 362 -49.39 7.95 -29.70
N MET A 363 -49.05 7.35 -30.84
CA MET A 363 -49.65 6.09 -31.30
C MET A 363 -49.06 4.86 -30.62
N SER A 364 -47.77 4.85 -30.24
CA SER A 364 -47.23 3.76 -29.43
C SER A 364 -47.83 3.72 -28.02
N ARG A 365 -48.15 4.90 -27.45
CA ARG A 365 -48.91 4.99 -26.18
C ARG A 365 -50.34 4.48 -26.33
N VAL A 366 -51.04 4.90 -27.39
CA VAL A 366 -52.42 4.44 -27.65
C VAL A 366 -52.48 2.93 -27.93
N LEU A 367 -51.52 2.37 -28.69
CA LEU A 367 -51.48 0.94 -29.02
C LEU A 367 -51.02 0.03 -27.87
N TRP A 368 -50.37 0.57 -26.84
CA TRP A 368 -49.95 -0.19 -25.65
C TRP A 368 -50.93 -0.05 -24.47
N ASP A 369 -51.85 0.92 -24.51
CA ASP A 369 -52.90 1.09 -23.50
C ASP A 369 -54.27 0.57 -23.99
N ASP A 370 -54.53 0.53 -25.29
CA ASP A 370 -55.78 -0.02 -25.84
C ASP A 370 -55.51 -0.74 -27.17
N GLY A 371 -55.44 -2.06 -27.11
CA GLY A 371 -55.31 -2.93 -28.27
C GLY A 371 -56.65 -3.52 -28.67
N ASP A 372 -57.27 -3.00 -29.74
CA ASP A 372 -57.72 -3.79 -30.89
C ASP A 372 -58.65 -2.97 -31.81
N GLU A 373 -58.54 -3.22 -33.12
CA GLU A 373 -59.76 -3.37 -33.93
C GLU A 373 -59.66 -4.66 -34.77
N ASP A 374 -60.76 -5.43 -34.69
CA ASP A 374 -61.11 -6.68 -35.37
C ASP A 374 -60.47 -8.00 -34.91
N VAL A 375 -61.02 -8.58 -33.83
CA VAL A 375 -61.01 -10.04 -33.64
C VAL A 375 -62.34 -10.59 -33.09
N ASP A 376 -62.83 -11.65 -33.76
CA ASP A 376 -63.98 -12.48 -33.40
C ASP A 376 -63.91 -13.01 -31.96
N ILE A 377 -64.93 -12.63 -31.18
CA ILE A 377 -65.00 -12.77 -29.71
C ILE A 377 -65.22 -14.22 -29.27
N ASN A 378 -65.84 -15.07 -30.09
CA ASN A 378 -66.22 -16.43 -29.65
C ASN A 378 -65.07 -17.45 -29.75
N SER A 379 -64.12 -17.26 -30.67
CA SER A 379 -62.89 -18.06 -30.74
C SER A 379 -61.91 -17.71 -29.61
N ARG A 380 -61.85 -16.43 -29.20
CA ARG A 380 -60.97 -15.97 -28.11
C ARG A 380 -61.42 -16.39 -26.72
N VAL A 381 -62.70 -16.60 -26.43
CA VAL A 381 -63.11 -17.07 -25.08
C VAL A 381 -62.59 -18.50 -24.80
N ALA A 382 -62.50 -19.35 -25.82
CA ALA A 382 -61.95 -20.70 -25.72
C ALA A 382 -60.41 -20.71 -25.59
N ASP A 383 -59.72 -19.81 -26.33
CA ASP A 383 -58.26 -19.68 -26.26
C ASP A 383 -57.79 -18.84 -25.07
N MET A 384 -58.57 -17.85 -24.61
CA MET A 384 -58.36 -17.12 -23.35
C MET A 384 -58.58 -18.02 -22.15
N SER A 385 -59.49 -18.99 -22.19
CA SER A 385 -59.59 -19.99 -21.12
C SER A 385 -58.36 -20.91 -21.07
N LYS A 386 -57.76 -21.27 -22.22
CA LYS A 386 -56.50 -22.03 -22.28
C LYS A 386 -55.28 -21.19 -21.89
N ALA A 387 -55.22 -19.93 -22.31
CA ALA A 387 -54.15 -18.99 -21.99
C ALA A 387 -54.23 -18.50 -20.53
N ALA A 388 -55.43 -18.32 -19.97
CA ALA A 388 -55.63 -18.04 -18.54
C ALA A 388 -55.27 -19.26 -17.69
N LEU A 389 -55.52 -20.49 -18.15
CA LEU A 389 -55.08 -21.71 -17.47
C LEU A 389 -53.55 -21.90 -17.58
N ALA A 390 -52.94 -21.53 -18.71
CA ALA A 390 -51.49 -21.53 -18.91
C ALA A 390 -50.79 -20.44 -18.06
N ASN A 391 -51.34 -19.23 -18.02
CA ASN A 391 -50.87 -18.13 -17.16
C ASN A 391 -51.08 -18.46 -15.68
N LYS A 392 -52.18 -19.11 -15.30
CA LYS A 392 -52.39 -19.60 -13.93
C LYS A 392 -51.35 -20.65 -13.53
N LYS A 393 -51.01 -21.59 -14.42
CA LYS A 393 -49.92 -22.56 -14.20
C LYS A 393 -48.55 -21.90 -14.11
N ILE A 394 -48.28 -20.87 -14.93
CA ILE A 394 -47.02 -20.10 -14.88
C ILE A 394 -46.93 -19.29 -13.58
N VAL A 395 -48.01 -18.63 -13.17
CA VAL A 395 -48.08 -17.89 -11.89
C VAL A 395 -47.99 -18.84 -10.70
N GLU A 396 -48.65 -20.01 -10.73
CA GLU A 396 -48.51 -21.03 -9.68
C GLU A 396 -47.09 -21.61 -9.62
N SER A 397 -46.46 -21.86 -10.78
CA SER A 397 -45.05 -22.29 -10.87
C SER A 397 -44.10 -21.22 -10.31
N LYS A 398 -44.31 -19.94 -10.65
CA LYS A 398 -43.53 -18.82 -10.12
C LYS A 398 -43.75 -18.61 -8.62
N LYS A 399 -44.98 -18.79 -8.12
CA LYS A 399 -45.27 -18.78 -6.68
C LYS A 399 -44.56 -19.92 -5.94
N GLN A 400 -44.49 -21.12 -6.53
CA GLN A 400 -43.71 -22.24 -5.96
C GLN A 400 -42.21 -21.92 -5.93
N GLU A 401 -41.68 -21.29 -6.98
CA GLU A 401 -40.28 -20.84 -7.07
C GLU A 401 -39.95 -19.80 -5.99
N ILE A 402 -40.81 -18.79 -5.83
CA ILE A 402 -40.71 -17.74 -4.80
C ILE A 402 -40.77 -18.35 -3.39
N ASN A 403 -41.67 -19.30 -3.15
CA ASN A 403 -41.77 -19.98 -1.86
C ASN A 403 -40.55 -20.86 -1.56
N ALA A 404 -39.97 -21.51 -2.58
CA ALA A 404 -38.72 -22.26 -2.45
C ALA A 404 -37.54 -21.32 -2.12
N MET A 405 -37.47 -20.15 -2.76
CA MET A 405 -36.47 -19.12 -2.45
C MET A 405 -36.61 -18.60 -1.01
N LYS A 406 -37.83 -18.30 -0.56
CA LYS A 406 -38.09 -17.90 0.84
C LYS A 406 -37.62 -18.96 1.84
N LYS A 407 -37.93 -20.23 1.58
CA LYS A 407 -37.49 -21.34 2.43
C LYS A 407 -35.97 -21.45 2.48
N HIS A 408 -35.30 -21.29 1.34
CA HIS A 408 -33.85 -21.30 1.26
C HIS A 408 -33.21 -20.13 2.04
N MET A 409 -33.78 -18.93 1.91
CA MET A 409 -33.32 -17.75 2.63
C MET A 409 -33.47 -17.91 4.14
N ASN A 410 -34.59 -18.47 4.62
CA ASN A 410 -34.79 -18.77 6.04
C ASN A 410 -33.76 -19.78 6.57
N ASN A 411 -33.44 -20.83 5.80
CA ASN A 411 -32.42 -21.80 6.20
C ASN A 411 -31.02 -21.15 6.31
N LEU A 412 -30.67 -20.26 5.37
CA LEU A 412 -29.38 -19.54 5.42
C LEU A 412 -29.33 -18.56 6.59
N ALA A 413 -30.45 -17.88 6.91
CA ALA A 413 -30.56 -17.01 8.07
C ALA A 413 -30.41 -17.79 9.40
N GLU A 414 -30.95 -19.01 9.47
CA GLU A 414 -30.75 -19.90 10.63
C GLU A 414 -29.28 -20.31 10.78
N GLN A 415 -28.62 -20.67 9.67
CA GLN A 415 -27.18 -20.97 9.67
C GLN A 415 -26.32 -19.77 10.10
N HIS A 416 -26.67 -18.57 9.62
CA HIS A 416 -26.01 -17.32 10.01
C HIS A 416 -26.17 -17.07 11.51
N SER A 417 -27.36 -17.26 12.06
CA SER A 417 -27.64 -17.14 13.50
C SER A 417 -26.79 -18.10 14.34
N GLN A 418 -26.73 -19.38 13.94
CA GLN A 418 -25.94 -20.41 14.63
C GLN A 418 -24.43 -20.09 14.61
N LEU A 419 -23.90 -19.62 13.47
CA LEU A 419 -22.49 -19.22 13.36
C LEU A 419 -22.19 -17.95 14.15
N SER A 420 -23.11 -16.98 14.13
CA SER A 420 -23.00 -15.74 14.92
C SER A 420 -22.99 -16.03 16.43
N GLU A 421 -23.76 -17.03 16.88
CA GLU A 421 -23.71 -17.50 18.27
C GLU A 421 -22.38 -18.19 18.59
N LYS A 422 -21.87 -19.05 17.70
CA LYS A 422 -20.53 -19.66 17.85
C LYS A 422 -19.42 -18.62 17.91
N LEU A 423 -19.52 -17.54 17.14
CA LEU A 423 -18.53 -16.46 17.12
C LEU A 423 -18.41 -15.76 18.49
N LYS A 424 -19.50 -15.65 19.26
CA LYS A 424 -19.46 -15.08 20.62
C LYS A 424 -18.55 -15.86 21.58
N ASN A 425 -18.40 -17.17 21.36
CA ASN A 425 -17.52 -18.02 22.17
C ASN A 425 -16.03 -17.89 21.79
N TYR A 426 -15.71 -17.28 20.65
CA TYR A 426 -14.35 -17.06 20.16
C TYR A 426 -14.14 -15.58 19.84
N PRO A 427 -14.03 -14.70 20.85
CA PRO A 427 -13.82 -13.27 20.61
C PRO A 427 -12.45 -13.00 19.98
N ASP A 428 -12.31 -11.84 19.33
CA ASP A 428 -11.05 -11.41 18.74
C ASP A 428 -9.92 -11.38 19.78
N GLN A 429 -8.83 -12.09 19.49
CA GLN A 429 -7.65 -12.25 20.34
C GLN A 429 -6.49 -11.35 19.92
N THR A 430 -6.65 -10.50 18.89
CA THR A 430 -5.56 -9.66 18.37
C THR A 430 -4.87 -8.85 19.47
N GLY A 431 -5.64 -8.22 20.37
CA GLY A 431 -5.08 -7.48 21.51
C GLY A 431 -4.30 -8.36 22.50
N ASN A 432 -4.82 -9.56 22.79
CA ASN A 432 -4.16 -10.51 23.70
C ASN A 432 -2.86 -11.07 23.09
N LEU A 433 -2.87 -11.37 21.79
CA LEU A 433 -1.68 -11.77 21.03
C LEU A 433 -0.58 -10.72 21.06
N ASN A 434 -0.95 -9.45 20.84
CA ASN A 434 0.00 -8.34 20.86
C ASN A 434 0.62 -8.15 22.25
N ASN A 435 -0.18 -8.27 23.32
CA ASN A 435 0.30 -8.20 24.70
C ASN A 435 1.28 -9.35 25.02
N VAL A 436 0.94 -10.59 24.66
CA VAL A 436 1.83 -11.75 24.90
C VAL A 436 3.12 -11.62 24.08
N ARG A 437 3.05 -11.20 22.82
CA ARG A 437 4.24 -10.94 21.99
C ARG A 437 5.15 -9.85 22.57
N GLY A 438 4.57 -8.76 23.09
CA GLY A 438 5.31 -7.73 23.81
C GLY A 438 6.09 -8.32 25.00
N LYS A 439 5.44 -9.17 25.81
CA LYS A 439 6.09 -9.85 26.93
C LYS A 439 7.20 -10.81 26.48
N ILE A 440 7.00 -11.55 25.39
CA ILE A 440 8.03 -12.42 24.80
C ILE A 440 9.27 -11.61 24.43
N ILE A 441 9.09 -10.48 23.75
CA ILE A 441 10.19 -9.58 23.35
C ILE A 441 10.95 -9.05 24.58
N ASP A 442 10.23 -8.63 25.63
CA ASP A 442 10.86 -8.15 26.86
C ASP A 442 11.71 -9.24 27.54
N ILE A 443 11.20 -10.48 27.58
CA ILE A 443 11.89 -11.65 28.15
C ILE A 443 13.11 -12.04 27.29
N GLU A 444 12.99 -12.01 25.96
CA GLU A 444 14.10 -12.29 25.04
C GLU A 444 15.22 -11.24 25.15
N ARG A 445 14.85 -9.97 25.38
CA ARG A 445 15.80 -8.90 25.70
C ARG A 445 16.52 -9.17 27.02
N GLU A 446 15.80 -9.60 28.07
CA GLU A 446 16.40 -9.98 29.36
C GLU A 446 17.40 -11.16 29.17
N ALA A 447 17.02 -12.19 28.41
CA ALA A 447 17.88 -13.32 28.08
C ALA A 447 19.18 -12.87 27.39
N SER A 448 19.06 -11.95 26.43
CA SER A 448 20.19 -11.42 25.65
C SER A 448 21.16 -10.62 26.52
N GLN A 449 20.64 -9.83 27.47
CA GLN A 449 21.47 -9.12 28.44
C GLN A 449 22.26 -10.06 29.35
N VAL A 450 21.65 -11.18 29.79
CA VAL A 450 22.34 -12.17 30.64
C VAL A 450 23.40 -12.92 29.82
N LYS A 451 23.11 -13.31 28.57
CA LYS A 451 24.11 -13.91 27.66
C LYS A 451 25.30 -12.99 27.43
N PHE A 452 25.03 -11.72 27.14
CA PHE A 452 26.09 -10.72 26.96
C PHE A 452 26.94 -10.54 28.23
N LYS A 453 26.31 -10.51 29.41
CA LYS A 453 27.06 -10.47 30.68
C LYS A 453 27.96 -11.69 30.83
N ASP A 454 27.47 -12.87 30.47
CA ASP A 454 28.22 -14.13 30.54
C ASP A 454 29.48 -14.13 29.64
N GLU A 455 29.35 -13.65 28.40
CA GLU A 455 30.48 -13.53 27.46
C GLU A 455 31.59 -12.57 27.93
N GLN A 456 31.24 -11.61 28.79
CA GLN A 456 32.18 -10.62 29.31
C GLN A 456 32.89 -11.08 30.59
N VAL A 457 32.41 -12.14 31.27
CA VAL A 457 32.97 -12.65 32.54
C VAL A 457 34.47 -12.92 32.41
N ASP A 458 34.89 -13.68 31.40
CA ASP A 458 36.29 -14.05 31.18
C ASP A 458 37.19 -12.87 30.81
N LYS A 459 36.65 -11.87 30.11
CA LYS A 459 37.38 -10.65 29.73
C LYS A 459 37.61 -9.76 30.94
N ILE A 460 36.58 -9.58 31.77
CA ILE A 460 36.64 -8.81 33.02
C ILE A 460 37.59 -9.49 34.00
N TYR A 461 37.51 -10.81 34.14
CA TYR A 461 38.39 -11.59 34.99
C TYR A 461 39.86 -11.49 34.56
N ARG A 462 40.15 -11.64 33.26
CA ARG A 462 41.53 -11.51 32.73
C ARG A 462 42.14 -10.13 33.01
N ARG A 463 41.38 -9.05 32.78
CA ARG A 463 41.85 -7.68 33.04
C ARG A 463 42.18 -7.45 34.52
N LYS A 464 41.29 -7.88 35.42
CA LYS A 464 41.51 -7.75 36.87
C LYS A 464 42.64 -8.67 37.39
N ARG A 465 42.80 -9.86 36.80
CA ARG A 465 43.88 -10.80 37.13
C ARG A 465 45.26 -10.26 36.73
N LEU A 466 45.39 -9.67 35.55
CA LEU A 466 46.67 -9.17 35.05
C LEU A 466 47.25 -8.08 35.97
N GLY A 467 46.41 -7.15 36.43
CA GLY A 467 46.81 -6.12 37.39
C GLY A 467 47.31 -6.69 38.72
N PHE A 468 46.68 -7.76 39.22
CA PHE A 468 47.11 -8.40 40.47
C PHE A 468 48.43 -9.15 40.32
N VAL A 469 48.62 -9.89 39.22
CA VAL A 469 49.86 -10.62 38.96
C VAL A 469 51.05 -9.66 38.91
N LEU A 470 50.89 -8.51 38.25
CA LEU A 470 51.92 -7.49 38.13
C LEU A 470 52.21 -6.76 39.45
N LEU A 471 51.19 -6.44 40.24
CA LEU A 471 51.34 -5.62 41.44
C LEU A 471 51.65 -6.40 42.73
N VAL A 472 51.32 -7.69 42.77
CA VAL A 472 51.43 -8.50 44.00
C VAL A 472 52.27 -9.75 43.78
N ASP A 473 51.92 -10.58 42.80
CA ASP A 473 52.61 -11.86 42.60
C ASP A 473 54.07 -11.66 42.10
N THR A 474 54.29 -10.69 41.19
CA THR A 474 55.63 -10.41 40.63
C THR A 474 56.60 -9.82 41.66
N PRO A 475 56.24 -8.80 42.47
CA PRO A 475 57.15 -8.28 43.49
C PRO A 475 57.50 -9.31 44.58
N ILE A 476 56.53 -10.12 45.01
CA ILE A 476 56.77 -11.20 45.99
C ILE A 476 57.73 -12.25 45.41
N ALA A 477 57.52 -12.66 44.16
CA ALA A 477 58.41 -13.62 43.49
C ALA A 477 59.85 -13.07 43.34
N LEU A 478 59.99 -11.79 42.98
CA LEU A 478 61.30 -11.14 42.90
C LEU A 478 62.00 -11.07 44.27
N ALA A 479 61.27 -10.71 45.33
CA ALA A 479 61.83 -10.65 46.69
C ALA A 479 62.30 -12.03 47.18
N LEU A 480 61.50 -13.08 46.95
CA LEU A 480 61.87 -14.45 47.31
C LEU A 480 63.07 -14.96 46.50
N SER A 481 63.10 -14.68 45.19
CA SER A 481 64.24 -15.01 44.32
C SER A 481 65.53 -14.34 44.81
N TYR A 482 65.44 -13.07 45.20
CA TYR A 482 66.57 -12.28 45.71
C TYR A 482 67.12 -12.82 47.05
N ILE A 483 66.23 -13.20 47.97
CA ILE A 483 66.62 -13.84 49.24
C ILE A 483 67.35 -15.16 48.98
N LEU A 484 66.86 -15.96 48.03
CA LEU A 484 67.46 -17.24 47.67
C LEU A 484 68.84 -17.06 47.03
N THR A 485 69.00 -16.06 46.15
CA THR A 485 70.30 -15.75 45.52
C THR A 485 71.31 -15.23 46.53
N ILE A 486 70.91 -14.36 47.45
CA ILE A 486 71.78 -13.92 48.56
C ILE A 486 72.22 -15.11 49.41
N GLY A 487 71.29 -16.01 49.74
CA GLY A 487 71.60 -17.21 50.52
C GLY A 487 72.63 -18.12 49.84
N VAL A 488 72.50 -18.31 48.52
CA VAL A 488 73.45 -19.10 47.71
C VAL A 488 74.82 -18.42 47.63
N ILE A 489 74.86 -17.11 47.40
CA ILE A 489 76.13 -16.33 47.36
C ILE A 489 76.82 -16.39 48.72
N PHE A 490 76.09 -16.20 49.81
CA PHE A 490 76.64 -16.28 51.16
C PHE A 490 77.21 -17.67 51.47
N ALA A 491 76.53 -18.73 51.02
CA ALA A 491 77.02 -20.10 51.17
C ALA A 491 78.30 -20.37 50.35
N PHE A 492 78.47 -19.73 49.19
CA PHE A 492 79.66 -19.87 48.34
C PHE A 492 80.86 -19.04 48.81
N VAL A 493 80.63 -17.83 49.32
CA VAL A 493 81.72 -16.90 49.71
C VAL A 493 82.35 -17.26 51.06
N PHE A 494 81.61 -17.89 51.97
CA PHE A 494 82.03 -18.11 53.36
C PHE A 494 82.31 -19.58 53.74
N SER A 495 82.67 -20.46 52.80
CA SER A 495 82.83 -21.89 53.11
C SER A 495 84.18 -22.52 52.75
N ASP A 496 84.85 -23.10 53.76
CA ASP A 496 85.93 -24.09 53.61
C ASP A 496 85.42 -25.42 53.02
N VAL A 497 86.33 -26.08 52.27
CA VAL A 497 86.06 -27.14 51.29
C VAL A 497 85.57 -28.48 51.90
N ASP A 498 85.82 -28.77 53.18
CA ASP A 498 85.58 -30.12 53.73
C ASP A 498 84.18 -30.37 54.34
N GLY A 499 83.21 -29.46 54.12
CA GLY A 499 81.84 -29.57 54.66
C GLY A 499 80.73 -29.76 53.61
N TRP A 500 81.08 -30.03 52.36
CA TRP A 500 80.18 -29.79 51.22
C TRP A 500 78.89 -30.64 51.22
N LEU A 501 78.98 -31.93 51.59
CA LEU A 501 77.84 -32.86 51.60
C LEU A 501 76.78 -32.54 52.67
N LYS A 502 77.19 -32.17 53.89
CA LYS A 502 76.23 -31.77 54.95
C LYS A 502 75.54 -30.44 54.61
N LYS A 503 76.24 -29.53 53.93
CA LYS A 503 75.71 -28.23 53.50
C LYS A 503 74.77 -28.35 52.30
N PHE A 504 75.02 -29.26 51.37
CA PHE A 504 74.09 -29.56 50.28
C PHE A 504 72.75 -30.09 50.80
N GLY A 505 72.78 -30.94 51.85
CA GLY A 505 71.57 -31.39 52.54
C GLY A 505 70.76 -30.24 53.17
N VAL A 506 71.43 -29.25 53.77
CA VAL A 506 70.77 -28.05 54.33
C VAL A 506 70.19 -27.17 53.23
N CYS A 507 70.92 -26.93 52.14
CA CYS A 507 70.41 -26.16 51.00
C CYS A 507 69.22 -26.85 50.33
N ALA A 508 69.26 -28.17 50.17
CA ALA A 508 68.14 -28.95 49.65
C ALA A 508 66.92 -28.93 50.58
N ALA A 509 67.13 -29.04 51.90
CA ALA A 509 66.07 -28.94 52.90
C ALA A 509 65.43 -27.54 52.92
N LEU A 510 66.24 -26.48 52.84
CA LEU A 510 65.76 -25.11 52.71
C LEU A 510 65.01 -24.91 51.38
N PHE A 511 65.48 -25.48 50.27
CA PHE A 511 64.79 -25.41 48.99
C PHE A 511 63.41 -26.08 49.07
N VAL A 512 63.29 -27.26 49.67
CA VAL A 512 62.00 -27.93 49.88
C VAL A 512 61.08 -27.10 50.79
N LEU A 513 61.62 -26.54 51.87
CA LEU A 513 60.86 -25.69 52.79
C LEU A 513 60.37 -24.41 52.10
N PHE A 514 61.21 -23.72 51.33
CA PHE A 514 60.84 -22.52 50.58
C PHE A 514 59.82 -22.82 49.48
N ASN A 515 59.90 -23.99 48.82
CA ASN A 515 58.87 -24.42 47.87
C ASN A 515 57.54 -24.72 48.58
N ALA A 516 57.56 -25.37 49.74
CA ALA A 516 56.36 -25.64 50.54
C ALA A 516 55.70 -24.32 51.01
N ILE A 517 56.50 -23.38 51.54
CA ILE A 517 56.03 -22.04 51.92
C ILE A 517 55.51 -21.28 50.71
N GLY A 518 56.18 -21.37 49.55
CA GLY A 518 55.72 -20.76 48.31
C GLY A 518 54.35 -21.29 47.85
N ILE A 519 54.13 -22.60 47.96
CA ILE A 519 52.84 -23.25 47.66
C ILE A 519 51.75 -22.79 48.65
N GLU A 520 52.08 -22.71 49.95
CA GLU A 520 51.18 -22.22 51.01
C GLU A 520 50.78 -20.75 50.78
N ILE A 521 51.75 -19.88 50.45
CA ILE A 521 51.54 -18.47 50.13
C ILE A 521 50.68 -18.34 48.87
N TYR A 522 50.95 -19.13 47.82
CA TYR A 522 50.16 -19.13 46.58
C TYR A 522 48.69 -19.57 46.81
N ASN A 523 48.48 -20.57 47.68
CA ASN A 523 47.13 -21.00 48.04
C ASN A 523 46.39 -19.96 48.90
N ASN A 524 47.12 -19.26 49.78
CA ASN A 524 46.55 -18.20 50.60
C ASN A 524 46.28 -16.91 49.80
N THR A 525 47.10 -16.54 48.81
CA THR A 525 46.84 -15.40 47.92
C THR A 525 45.58 -15.60 47.09
N LYS A 526 45.22 -16.84 46.71
CA LYS A 526 43.93 -17.16 46.04
C LYS A 526 42.71 -16.82 46.92
N LYS A 527 42.76 -17.11 48.23
CA LYS A 527 41.71 -16.75 49.19
C LYS A 527 41.71 -15.25 49.51
N LEU A 528 42.89 -14.64 49.63
CA LEU A 528 43.07 -13.19 49.83
C LEU A 528 42.51 -12.39 48.65
N ARG A 529 42.70 -12.87 47.42
CA ARG A 529 42.20 -12.27 46.17
C ARG A 529 40.66 -12.11 46.16
N LYS A 530 39.93 -13.11 46.70
CA LYS A 530 38.47 -13.04 46.86
C LYS A 530 38.04 -12.01 47.92
N ARG A 531 38.76 -11.93 49.04
CA ARG A 531 38.43 -11.04 50.17
C ARG A 531 38.79 -9.57 49.96
N LEU A 532 39.92 -9.28 49.31
CA LEU A 532 40.45 -7.91 49.21
C LEU A 532 39.89 -7.11 48.02
N PHE A 533 39.54 -7.77 46.91
CA PHE A 533 39.23 -7.07 45.65
C PHE A 533 37.87 -7.41 45.03
N ASN A 534 37.06 -8.22 45.72
CA ASN A 534 35.72 -8.62 45.27
C ASN A 534 35.71 -9.15 43.81
N THR A 535 36.81 -9.79 43.38
CA THR A 535 36.93 -10.31 42.01
C THR A 535 36.09 -11.56 41.87
N PRO A 536 35.10 -11.59 40.97
CA PRO A 536 34.26 -12.76 40.80
C PRO A 536 35.07 -13.92 40.22
N ILE A 537 34.75 -15.13 40.68
CA ILE A 537 35.35 -16.37 40.15
C ILE A 537 34.55 -16.73 38.90
N PRO A 538 35.18 -16.84 37.71
CA PRO A 538 34.45 -17.06 36.46
C PRO A 538 33.50 -18.26 36.51
N ALA A 539 33.94 -19.38 37.11
CA ALA A 539 33.12 -20.57 37.27
C ALA A 539 31.84 -20.33 38.12
N GLU A 540 31.92 -19.52 39.17
CA GLU A 540 30.77 -19.18 40.02
C GLU A 540 29.80 -18.23 39.27
N GLU A 541 30.34 -17.27 38.52
CA GLU A 541 29.54 -16.26 37.80
C GLU A 541 28.86 -16.85 36.55
N HIS A 542 29.54 -17.71 35.80
CA HIS A 542 28.94 -18.50 34.73
C HIS A 542 27.83 -19.43 35.27
N ALA A 543 28.03 -20.06 36.43
CA ALA A 543 26.99 -20.90 37.04
C ALA A 543 25.75 -20.08 37.43
N LYS A 544 25.94 -18.87 37.96
CA LYS A 544 24.85 -17.95 38.29
C LYS A 544 24.09 -17.47 37.05
N ASN A 545 24.80 -17.04 36.00
CA ASN A 545 24.18 -16.60 34.75
C ASN A 545 23.44 -17.73 34.04
N LYS A 546 24.00 -18.95 34.04
CA LYS A 546 23.34 -20.15 33.49
C LYS A 546 22.05 -20.49 34.25
N THR A 547 22.03 -20.30 35.56
CA THR A 547 20.82 -20.50 36.39
C THR A 547 19.76 -19.44 36.09
N ALA A 548 20.16 -18.18 35.94
CA ALA A 548 19.28 -17.09 35.53
C ALA A 548 18.70 -17.33 34.12
N LEU A 549 19.51 -17.79 33.16
CA LEU A 549 19.05 -18.12 31.81
C LEU A 549 17.99 -19.23 31.82
N LYS A 550 18.19 -20.31 32.59
CA LYS A 550 17.17 -21.36 32.73
C LYS A 550 15.84 -20.83 33.28
N ALA A 551 15.90 -19.90 34.23
CA ALA A 551 14.69 -19.28 34.79
C ALA A 551 13.97 -18.39 33.76
N ILE A 552 14.72 -17.69 32.91
CA ILE A 552 14.18 -16.87 31.81
C ILE A 552 13.58 -17.75 30.71
N GLU A 553 14.26 -18.83 30.32
CA GLU A 553 13.76 -19.82 29.35
C GLU A 553 12.43 -20.43 29.80
N SER A 554 12.31 -20.81 31.07
CA SER A 554 11.05 -21.32 31.62
C SER A 554 9.90 -20.30 31.52
N LYS A 555 10.16 -19.00 31.75
CA LYS A 555 9.14 -17.95 31.57
C LYS A 555 8.77 -17.75 30.10
N LEU A 556 9.75 -17.88 29.21
CA LEU A 556 9.56 -17.77 27.77
C LEU A 556 8.66 -18.90 27.24
N ASP A 557 8.87 -20.13 27.70
CA ASP A 557 8.05 -21.29 27.34
C ASP A 557 6.57 -21.12 27.74
N VAL A 558 6.33 -20.59 28.96
CA VAL A 558 4.96 -20.27 29.42
C VAL A 558 4.30 -19.22 28.52
N CYS A 559 5.04 -18.19 28.12
CA CYS A 559 4.50 -17.15 27.24
C CYS A 559 4.25 -17.67 25.82
N ARG A 560 5.14 -18.50 25.28
CA ARG A 560 4.98 -19.14 23.96
C ARG A 560 3.80 -20.11 23.91
N SER A 561 3.57 -20.85 25.00
CA SER A 561 2.38 -21.71 25.14
C SER A 561 1.08 -20.89 25.09
N LYS A 562 1.03 -19.76 25.80
CA LYS A 562 -0.12 -18.83 25.73
C LYS A 562 -0.28 -18.18 24.36
N GLU A 563 0.82 -17.85 23.68
CA GLU A 563 0.77 -17.31 22.32
C GLU A 563 0.14 -18.33 21.36
N LEU A 564 0.47 -19.62 21.49
CA LEU A 564 -0.11 -20.69 20.69
C LEU A 564 -1.62 -20.84 20.93
N GLU A 565 -2.05 -20.82 22.20
CA GLU A 565 -3.46 -20.88 22.57
C GLU A 565 -4.26 -19.73 21.95
N TYR A 566 -3.75 -18.50 22.03
CA TYR A 566 -4.42 -17.35 21.43
C TYR A 566 -4.41 -17.38 19.90
N LYS A 567 -3.35 -17.90 19.27
CA LYS A 567 -3.28 -18.10 17.81
C LYS A 567 -4.36 -19.07 17.32
N GLU A 568 -4.58 -20.17 18.03
CA GLU A 568 -5.63 -21.14 17.69
C GLU A 568 -7.02 -20.51 17.79
N LYS A 569 -7.30 -19.80 18.88
CA LYS A 569 -8.57 -19.07 19.05
C LYS A 569 -8.78 -18.01 17.97
N GLN A 570 -7.73 -17.26 17.60
CA GLN A 570 -7.80 -16.26 16.53
C GLN A 570 -8.07 -16.89 15.16
N LYS A 571 -7.46 -18.04 14.87
CA LYS A 571 -7.71 -18.79 13.63
C LYS A 571 -9.18 -19.20 13.51
N ILE A 572 -9.76 -19.72 14.60
CA ILE A 572 -11.19 -20.09 14.65
C ILE A 572 -12.07 -18.85 14.46
N TYR A 573 -11.76 -17.73 15.12
CA TYR A 573 -12.48 -16.46 14.96
C TYR A 573 -12.50 -15.98 13.49
N LEU A 574 -11.33 -15.95 12.83
CA LEU A 574 -11.22 -15.51 11.44
C LEU A 574 -11.98 -16.42 10.47
N GLN A 575 -11.93 -17.74 10.70
CA GLN A 575 -12.69 -18.70 9.90
C GLN A 575 -14.19 -18.47 10.04
N LEU A 576 -14.71 -18.38 11.28
CA LEU A 576 -16.14 -18.12 11.53
C LEU A 576 -16.60 -16.79 10.93
N LYS A 577 -15.78 -15.73 11.03
CA LYS A 577 -16.07 -14.43 10.43
C LYS A 577 -16.15 -14.49 8.89
N GLY A 578 -15.27 -15.28 8.27
CA GLY A 578 -15.28 -15.52 6.83
C GLY A 578 -16.53 -16.29 6.38
N ASP A 579 -16.89 -17.35 7.10
CA ASP A 579 -18.09 -18.16 6.83
C ASP A 579 -19.38 -17.32 6.94
N ILE A 580 -19.46 -16.43 7.94
CA ILE A 580 -20.57 -15.48 8.11
C ILE A 580 -20.67 -14.51 6.93
N ALA A 581 -19.54 -13.90 6.52
CA ALA A 581 -19.52 -12.98 5.39
C ALA A 581 -19.91 -13.67 4.06
N ASP A 582 -19.53 -14.94 3.88
CA ASP A 582 -19.93 -15.72 2.71
C ASP A 582 -21.44 -16.00 2.69
N LEU A 583 -22.02 -16.33 3.85
CA LEU A 583 -23.47 -16.49 4.01
C LEU A 583 -24.21 -15.17 3.74
N GLU A 584 -23.73 -14.04 4.25
CA GLU A 584 -24.33 -12.72 3.99
C GLU A 584 -24.34 -12.39 2.49
N ARG A 585 -23.26 -12.70 1.76
CA ARG A 585 -23.23 -12.54 0.29
C ARG A 585 -24.25 -13.44 -0.40
N LYS A 586 -24.38 -14.70 0.02
CA LYS A 586 -25.38 -15.64 -0.52
C LYS A 586 -26.81 -15.17 -0.24
N ILE A 587 -27.08 -14.67 0.96
CA ILE A 587 -28.37 -14.08 1.35
C ILE A 587 -28.67 -12.87 0.48
N ASN A 588 -27.75 -11.91 0.36
CA ASN A 588 -27.94 -10.70 -0.46
C ASN A 588 -28.17 -11.02 -1.95
N ALA A 589 -27.43 -11.98 -2.50
CA ALA A 589 -27.61 -12.41 -3.89
C ALA A 589 -28.98 -13.09 -4.11
N LEU A 590 -29.43 -13.90 -3.15
CA LEU A 590 -30.76 -14.51 -3.17
C LEU A 590 -31.87 -13.47 -2.97
N GLU A 591 -31.66 -12.45 -2.12
CA GLU A 591 -32.60 -11.35 -1.94
C GLU A 591 -32.77 -10.51 -3.22
N SER A 592 -31.69 -10.27 -3.97
CA SER A 592 -31.77 -9.60 -5.27
C SER A 592 -32.60 -10.41 -6.26
N LYS A 593 -32.31 -11.71 -6.39
CA LYS A 593 -33.07 -12.63 -7.25
C LYS A 593 -34.53 -12.75 -6.82
N TYR A 594 -34.78 -12.74 -5.51
CA TYR A 594 -36.11 -12.76 -4.94
C TYR A 594 -36.88 -11.48 -5.29
N LYS A 595 -36.26 -10.29 -5.18
CA LYS A 595 -36.87 -9.01 -5.57
C LYS A 595 -37.21 -8.98 -7.06
N GLU A 596 -36.29 -9.43 -7.91
CA GLU A 596 -36.53 -9.57 -9.37
C GLU A 596 -37.67 -10.55 -9.66
N ALA A 597 -37.69 -11.73 -9.01
CA ALA A 597 -38.75 -12.71 -9.19
C ALA A 597 -40.12 -12.21 -8.72
N VAL A 598 -40.18 -11.43 -7.64
CA VAL A 598 -41.41 -10.80 -7.15
C VAL A 598 -41.91 -9.74 -8.12
N LEU A 599 -41.02 -8.86 -8.62
CA LEU A 599 -41.31 -7.85 -9.64
C LEU A 599 -41.89 -8.47 -10.92
N VAL A 600 -41.34 -9.61 -11.36
CA VAL A 600 -41.82 -10.36 -12.54
C VAL A 600 -43.14 -11.10 -12.27
N SER A 601 -43.43 -11.45 -11.01
CA SER A 601 -44.63 -12.23 -10.65
C SER A 601 -45.92 -11.41 -10.48
N GLY A 602 -45.84 -10.07 -10.51
CA GLY A 602 -47.01 -9.19 -10.54
C GLY A 602 -47.84 -9.20 -9.26
N GLU A 603 -47.41 -8.45 -8.24
CA GLU A 603 -48.36 -7.53 -7.62
C GLU A 603 -48.35 -6.24 -8.46
N LEU A 604 -49.05 -6.32 -9.60
CA LEU A 604 -49.51 -5.25 -10.47
C LEU A 604 -50.94 -5.59 -10.84
#